data_AF-A0A5R9K9I4-F1
#
_entry.id   AF-A0A5R9K9I4-F1
#
_cell.length_a   1.000
_cell.length_b   1.000
_cell.length_c   1.000
_cell.angle_alpha   90.00
_cell.angle_beta   90.00
_cell.angle_gamma   90.00
#
_symmetry.space_group_name_H-M   'P 1'
#
loop_
_entity.id
_entity.type
_entity.pdbx_description
1 polymer ?
#
loop_
_entity_poly.entity_id
_entity_poly.type
_entity_poly.pdbx_seq_one_letter_code
_entity_poly.pdbx_strand_id
1 'polypeptide(L)'
;MKLNFKNIIVIAALITGGLSSCDTEFLDVTPPSEIASEQVWTDGALSEAFVTGIYSGLQQGGFSEQMLASLTDEAVFTHTGRNINTVNEGSLSPSNLGWVDDTYGWSPMYQRIRSTNIAIQNLKTATFTDETLKSRLMGEAYFLRAYYYQQLVRYYGSVPLITKVYDLNEDYAVARNTFEECVSFIVSNADSAAMLLEGKTLVKGRATKEAALALKSRILLYAASDLHDIPTAKAKSSVIAAYAKPEFLGYLSGDRKARWQAAQAAAKAVVDLTASRGYKLNLTAPVSAAEGKLNYISISMGGGSTDKTLDASAGNEIIFGRYFTPSLSEGARQTGLNNGPNGYHNWAGNTPIGLLVDDYEMMDGTPFNWTNPVEKASPYANRDPRFYATVLY
;
A
#
# COMPACT_ATOMS: atom_id res chain seq x y z
N MET A 1 42.61 69.71 -13.03
CA MET A 1 41.30 69.98 -12.38
C MET A 1 41.49 69.82 -10.88
N LYS A 2 41.52 70.91 -10.11
CA LYS A 2 41.74 70.84 -8.64
C LYS A 2 40.41 70.42 -7.99
N LEU A 3 40.30 69.16 -7.57
CA LEU A 3 39.15 68.69 -6.81
C LEU A 3 39.14 69.43 -5.46
N ASN A 4 38.07 70.20 -5.23
CA ASN A 4 37.92 71.06 -4.07
C ASN A 4 37.69 70.20 -2.81
N PHE A 5 38.40 70.47 -1.71
CA PHE A 5 38.39 69.62 -0.50
C PHE A 5 36.97 69.41 0.08
N LYS A 6 36.08 70.38 -0.11
CA LYS A 6 34.65 70.28 0.24
C LYS A 6 33.89 69.21 -0.56
N ASN A 7 34.25 68.98 -1.81
CA ASN A 7 33.61 67.97 -2.66
C ASN A 7 34.08 66.55 -2.29
N ILE A 8 35.31 66.40 -1.79
CA ILE A 8 35.84 65.11 -1.29
C ILE A 8 35.12 64.71 0.00
N ILE A 9 34.84 65.66 0.90
CA ILE A 9 34.10 65.39 2.15
C ILE A 9 32.65 65.00 1.87
N VAL A 10 31.99 65.65 0.90
CA VAL A 10 30.61 65.30 0.50
C VAL A 10 30.56 63.92 -0.17
N ILE A 11 31.51 63.58 -1.03
CA ILE A 11 31.60 62.25 -1.65
C ILE A 11 31.91 61.16 -0.61
N ALA A 12 32.82 61.42 0.34
CA ALA A 12 33.13 60.50 1.42
C ALA A 12 31.91 60.26 2.34
N ALA A 13 31.14 61.31 2.67
CA ALA A 13 29.92 61.21 3.46
C ALA A 13 28.80 60.43 2.74
N LEU A 14 28.67 60.60 1.41
CA LEU A 14 27.74 59.85 0.57
C LEU A 14 28.11 58.36 0.45
N ILE A 15 29.41 58.04 0.43
CA ILE A 15 29.90 56.65 0.37
C ILE A 15 29.70 55.94 1.72
N THR A 16 29.86 56.64 2.85
CA THR A 16 29.59 56.06 4.18
C THR A 16 28.10 55.86 4.48
N GLY A 17 27.20 56.64 3.88
CA GLY A 17 25.75 56.44 4.02
C GLY A 17 25.20 55.25 3.22
N GLY A 18 25.88 54.83 2.15
CA GLY A 18 25.46 53.71 1.30
C GLY A 18 25.75 52.32 1.85
N LEU A 19 26.59 52.20 2.90
CA LEU A 19 26.97 50.92 3.49
C LEU A 19 26.02 50.45 4.61
N SER A 20 25.06 51.29 5.03
CA SER A 20 24.11 50.99 6.11
C SER A 20 22.75 50.48 5.62
N SER A 21 22.58 50.25 4.31
CA SER A 21 21.29 49.92 3.69
C SER A 21 21.11 48.43 3.35
N CYS A 22 22.02 47.55 3.75
CA CYS A 22 21.78 46.10 3.68
C CYS A 22 20.95 45.70 4.90
N ASP A 23 19.66 45.99 4.85
CA ASP A 23 18.70 45.44 5.82
C ASP A 23 18.54 43.95 5.54
N THR A 24 19.15 43.12 6.39
CA THR A 24 19.08 41.66 6.25
C THR A 24 17.67 41.13 6.50
N GLU A 25 16.80 41.89 7.18
CA GLU A 25 15.39 41.50 7.37
C GLU A 25 14.58 41.50 6.06
N PHE A 26 14.96 42.32 5.06
CA PHE A 26 14.33 42.28 3.74
C PHE A 26 14.66 40.99 2.96
N LEU A 27 15.81 40.36 3.26
CA LEU A 27 16.23 39.11 2.63
C LEU A 27 15.76 37.88 3.41
N ASP A 28 15.50 38.01 4.72
CA ASP A 28 14.87 36.97 5.57
C ASP A 28 13.34 36.96 5.40
N VAL A 29 12.87 36.80 4.17
CA VAL A 29 11.44 36.57 3.92
C VAL A 29 11.12 35.11 4.26
N THR A 30 10.45 34.89 5.38
CA THR A 30 9.82 33.58 5.64
C THR A 30 8.78 33.34 4.54
N PRO A 31 8.87 32.26 3.75
CA PRO A 31 7.93 32.03 2.67
C PRO A 31 6.50 31.98 3.23
N PRO A 32 5.60 32.91 2.86
CA PRO A 32 4.30 33.05 3.53
C PRO A 32 3.35 31.89 3.23
N SER A 33 3.69 31.06 2.24
CA SER A 33 2.92 29.88 1.82
C SER A 33 3.52 28.56 2.32
N GLU A 34 4.63 28.59 3.05
CA GLU A 34 5.30 27.37 3.54
C GLU A 34 5.34 27.34 5.05
N ILE A 35 5.26 26.13 5.60
CA ILE A 35 5.41 25.92 7.05
C ILE A 35 6.83 25.45 7.27
N ALA A 36 7.57 26.16 8.12
CA ALA A 36 8.91 25.75 8.50
C ALA A 36 8.87 24.35 9.12
N SER A 37 9.76 23.46 8.68
CA SER A 37 9.75 22.05 9.12
C SER A 37 9.83 21.87 10.65
N GLU A 38 10.47 22.81 11.32
CA GLU A 38 10.61 22.87 12.78
C GLU A 38 9.27 23.14 13.48
N GLN A 39 8.38 23.94 12.87
CA GLN A 39 7.08 24.28 13.44
C GLN A 39 6.08 23.12 13.38
N VAL A 40 6.22 22.22 12.38
CA VAL A 40 5.34 21.07 12.18
C VAL A 40 5.25 20.20 13.44
N TRP A 41 6.35 20.04 14.16
CA TRP A 41 6.46 19.15 15.32
C TRP A 41 6.23 19.85 16.65
N THR A 42 5.97 21.16 16.63
CA THR A 42 5.52 21.94 17.79
C THR A 42 4.00 22.04 17.89
N ASP A 43 3.29 21.72 16.80
CA ASP A 43 1.84 21.79 16.71
C ASP A 43 1.24 20.42 16.34
N GLY A 44 0.27 19.96 17.11
CA GLY A 44 -0.34 18.64 16.92
C GLY A 44 -1.12 18.52 15.60
N ALA A 45 -1.81 19.59 15.17
CA ALA A 45 -2.60 19.57 13.94
C ALA A 45 -1.70 19.55 12.70
N LEU A 46 -0.59 20.29 12.72
CA LEU A 46 0.42 20.25 11.65
C LEU A 46 1.12 18.90 11.58
N SER A 47 1.48 18.32 12.73
CA SER A 47 2.03 16.97 12.81
C SER A 47 1.04 15.92 12.25
N GLU A 48 -0.24 16.04 12.59
CA GLU A 48 -1.28 15.15 12.06
C GLU A 48 -1.47 15.34 10.55
N ALA A 49 -1.44 16.57 10.04
CA ALA A 49 -1.52 16.85 8.61
C ALA A 49 -0.35 16.22 7.85
N PHE A 50 0.87 16.31 8.40
CA PHE A 50 2.05 15.66 7.81
C PHE A 50 1.87 14.14 7.71
N VAL A 51 1.50 13.47 8.82
CA VAL A 51 1.28 12.01 8.83
C VAL A 51 0.13 11.60 7.92
N THR A 52 -0.93 12.40 7.87
CA THR A 52 -2.06 12.20 6.93
C THR A 52 -1.59 12.26 5.48
N GLY A 53 -0.68 13.17 5.16
CA GLY A 53 -0.04 13.26 3.84
C GLY A 53 0.72 12.00 3.44
N ILE A 54 1.28 11.25 4.40
CA ILE A 54 1.97 9.98 4.11
C ILE A 54 1.00 8.96 3.51
N TYR A 55 -0.24 8.86 4.01
CA TYR A 55 -1.27 7.94 3.49
C TYR A 55 -1.56 8.11 1.99
N SER A 56 -1.22 9.25 1.38
CA SER A 56 -1.34 9.42 -0.09
C SER A 56 -0.51 8.40 -0.89
N GLY A 57 0.53 7.81 -0.28
CA GLY A 57 1.28 6.69 -0.87
C GLY A 57 0.47 5.41 -1.11
N LEU A 58 -0.74 5.31 -0.55
CA LEU A 58 -1.67 4.21 -0.84
C LEU A 58 -2.33 4.34 -2.22
N GLN A 59 -2.24 5.52 -2.86
CA GLN A 59 -2.77 5.79 -4.21
C GLN A 59 -4.22 5.31 -4.38
N GLN A 60 -4.52 4.59 -5.46
CA GLN A 60 -5.86 4.03 -5.71
C GLN A 60 -6.08 2.67 -5.03
N GLY A 61 -5.23 2.29 -4.06
CA GLY A 61 -5.34 1.00 -3.35
C GLY A 61 -5.16 -0.22 -4.25
N GLY A 62 -4.48 -0.07 -5.40
CA GLY A 62 -4.34 -1.11 -6.42
C GLY A 62 -5.45 -1.13 -7.48
N PHE A 63 -6.47 -0.27 -7.37
CA PHE A 63 -7.54 -0.11 -8.35
C PHE A 63 -7.24 0.99 -9.38
N SER A 64 -6.00 1.01 -9.88
CA SER A 64 -5.63 1.81 -11.05
C SER A 64 -6.34 1.27 -12.31
N GLU A 65 -6.27 1.99 -13.44
CA GLU A 65 -6.82 1.48 -14.71
C GLU A 65 -6.19 0.14 -15.08
N GLN A 66 -4.87 0.06 -15.04
CA GLN A 66 -4.13 -1.20 -15.06
C GLN A 66 -4.22 -1.84 -13.67
N MET A 67 -4.58 -3.12 -13.59
CA MET A 67 -4.64 -3.87 -12.33
C MET A 67 -3.74 -5.10 -12.39
N LEU A 68 -3.28 -5.55 -11.21
CA LEU A 68 -2.47 -6.76 -11.09
C LEU A 68 -3.17 -8.03 -11.62
N ALA A 69 -4.51 -8.07 -11.60
CA ALA A 69 -5.30 -9.18 -12.18
C ALA A 69 -5.02 -9.37 -13.68
N SER A 70 -4.60 -8.32 -14.40
CA SER A 70 -4.21 -8.42 -15.81
C SER A 70 -2.75 -8.83 -16.02
N LEU A 71 -1.99 -9.00 -14.93
CA LEU A 71 -0.65 -9.60 -14.93
C LEU A 71 -0.67 -11.06 -14.50
N THR A 72 -1.85 -11.64 -14.31
CA THR A 72 -2.06 -13.02 -13.90
C THR A 72 -3.00 -13.72 -14.90
N ASP A 73 -3.35 -14.97 -14.60
CA ASP A 73 -4.35 -15.77 -15.28
C ASP A 73 -5.80 -15.40 -14.93
N GLU A 74 -6.03 -14.26 -14.26
CA GLU A 74 -7.37 -13.82 -13.86
C GLU A 74 -8.07 -12.98 -14.95
N ALA A 75 -7.34 -12.08 -15.60
CA ALA A 75 -7.89 -11.12 -16.55
C ALA A 75 -6.92 -10.79 -17.69
N VAL A 76 -7.47 -10.20 -18.75
CA VAL A 76 -6.71 -9.59 -19.83
C VAL A 76 -7.00 -8.10 -19.85
N PHE A 77 -5.94 -7.30 -19.92
CA PHE A 77 -6.07 -5.88 -20.12
C PHE A 77 -6.23 -5.55 -21.61
N THR A 78 -7.31 -4.86 -21.99
CA THR A 78 -7.69 -4.70 -23.40
C THR A 78 -7.08 -3.46 -24.09
N HIS A 79 -6.54 -2.49 -23.34
CA HIS A 79 -5.98 -1.28 -23.95
C HIS A 79 -4.51 -1.47 -24.30
N THR A 80 -4.22 -1.39 -25.59
CA THR A 80 -2.86 -1.48 -26.13
C THR A 80 -1.98 -0.31 -25.69
N GLY A 81 -0.66 -0.52 -25.59
CA GLY A 81 0.30 0.56 -25.31
C GLY A 81 0.40 0.98 -23.84
N ARG A 82 -0.17 0.20 -22.91
CA ARG A 82 -0.08 0.43 -21.46
C ARG A 82 0.98 -0.41 -20.75
N ASN A 83 1.89 -1.06 -21.50
CA ASN A 83 3.04 -1.83 -21.02
C ASN A 83 2.70 -3.05 -20.12
N ILE A 84 1.44 -3.49 -20.10
CA ILE A 84 1.03 -4.77 -19.51
C ILE A 84 1.63 -5.94 -20.29
N ASN A 85 1.62 -5.86 -21.62
CA ASN A 85 2.09 -6.91 -22.51
C ASN A 85 3.58 -7.23 -22.32
N THR A 86 4.41 -6.22 -21.96
CA THR A 86 5.84 -6.45 -21.64
C THR A 86 6.03 -7.46 -20.51
N VAL A 87 5.16 -7.43 -19.50
CA VAL A 87 5.21 -8.37 -18.38
C VAL A 87 4.67 -9.74 -18.81
N ASN A 88 3.49 -9.77 -19.44
CA ASN A 88 2.80 -11.02 -19.82
C ASN A 88 3.54 -11.82 -20.90
N GLU A 89 4.25 -11.15 -21.81
CA GLU A 89 5.09 -11.78 -22.83
C GLU A 89 6.47 -12.20 -22.29
N GLY A 90 6.81 -11.85 -21.04
CA GLY A 90 8.10 -12.15 -20.43
C GLY A 90 9.27 -11.36 -21.05
N SER A 91 9.00 -10.21 -21.68
CA SER A 91 10.00 -9.37 -22.35
C SER A 91 10.59 -8.26 -21.47
N LEU A 92 10.34 -8.34 -20.15
CA LEU A 92 10.86 -7.40 -19.16
C LEU A 92 12.40 -7.40 -19.10
N SER A 93 12.98 -6.22 -18.90
CA SER A 93 14.43 -6.01 -18.77
C SER A 93 14.72 -4.82 -17.83
N PRO A 94 15.96 -4.66 -17.34
CA PRO A 94 16.32 -3.48 -16.54
C PRO A 94 16.07 -2.14 -17.24
N SER A 95 16.06 -2.11 -18.58
CA SER A 95 15.74 -0.93 -19.40
C SER A 95 14.26 -0.80 -19.77
N ASN A 96 13.45 -1.85 -19.59
CA ASN A 96 12.02 -1.86 -19.86
C ASN A 96 11.30 -2.75 -18.85
N LEU A 97 10.82 -2.13 -17.77
CA LEU A 97 10.17 -2.83 -16.65
C LEU A 97 8.70 -3.19 -16.93
N GLY A 98 8.14 -2.76 -18.06
CA GLY A 98 6.71 -2.86 -18.32
C GLY A 98 5.90 -1.85 -17.48
N TRP A 99 4.66 -2.20 -17.15
CA TRP A 99 3.84 -1.42 -16.23
C TRP A 99 4.25 -1.67 -14.77
N VAL A 100 4.50 -0.59 -14.04
CA VAL A 100 4.80 -0.60 -12.60
C VAL A 100 3.94 0.46 -11.92
N ASP A 101 3.04 0.05 -11.03
CA ASP A 101 2.17 0.96 -10.30
C ASP A 101 2.91 1.68 -9.16
N ASP A 102 2.52 2.91 -8.88
CA ASP A 102 3.08 3.73 -7.80
C ASP A 102 2.93 3.09 -6.41
N THR A 103 1.98 2.17 -6.21
CA THR A 103 1.80 1.46 -4.92
C THR A 103 2.90 0.47 -4.60
N TYR A 104 3.76 0.11 -5.55
CA TYR A 104 4.93 -0.75 -5.34
C TYR A 104 6.15 -0.33 -6.16
N GLY A 105 6.09 0.79 -6.89
CA GLY A 105 7.21 1.37 -7.61
C GLY A 105 8.34 1.81 -6.68
N TRP A 106 9.59 1.56 -7.08
CA TRP A 106 10.77 1.84 -6.26
C TRP A 106 10.84 3.28 -5.77
N SER A 107 10.85 4.26 -6.70
CA SER A 107 10.99 5.67 -6.36
C SER A 107 9.82 6.21 -5.52
N PRO A 108 8.53 5.99 -5.89
CA PRO A 108 7.40 6.41 -5.06
C PRO A 108 7.45 5.83 -3.64
N MET A 109 7.75 4.54 -3.49
CA MET A 109 7.80 3.91 -2.17
C MET A 109 8.93 4.46 -1.30
N TYR A 110 10.13 4.66 -1.84
CA TYR A 110 11.24 5.24 -1.07
C TYR A 110 11.00 6.71 -0.67
N GLN A 111 10.29 7.48 -1.49
CA GLN A 111 9.85 8.82 -1.10
C GLN A 111 8.92 8.77 0.12
N ARG A 112 7.95 7.84 0.14
CA ARG A 112 7.05 7.66 1.28
C ARG A 112 7.74 7.11 2.52
N ILE A 113 8.68 6.18 2.35
CA ILE A 113 9.55 5.69 3.41
C ILE A 113 10.34 6.85 4.04
N ARG A 114 10.91 7.75 3.23
CA ARG A 114 11.58 8.95 3.75
C ARG A 114 10.63 9.80 4.60
N SER A 115 9.40 10.04 4.15
CA SER A 115 8.39 10.76 4.95
C SER A 115 8.09 10.06 6.28
N THR A 116 8.00 8.73 6.30
CA THR A 116 7.82 7.98 7.57
C THR A 116 9.02 8.11 8.50
N ASN A 117 10.25 8.10 7.96
CA ASN A 117 11.46 8.30 8.77
C ASN A 117 11.51 9.71 9.37
N ILE A 118 11.14 10.74 8.61
CA ILE A 118 11.00 12.12 9.10
C ILE A 118 9.99 12.18 10.25
N ALA A 119 8.80 11.60 10.07
CA ALA A 119 7.78 11.60 11.11
C ALA A 119 8.27 10.88 12.38
N ILE A 120 8.82 9.68 12.24
CA ILE A 120 9.30 8.88 13.38
C ILE A 120 10.46 9.58 14.11
N GLN A 121 11.38 10.23 13.38
CA GLN A 121 12.49 10.95 13.98
C GLN A 121 12.02 12.16 14.77
N ASN A 122 11.16 13.00 14.18
CA ASN A 122 10.74 14.25 14.81
C ASN A 122 9.67 14.08 15.88
N LEU A 123 8.77 13.09 15.77
CA LEU A 123 7.76 12.81 16.80
C LEU A 123 8.38 12.37 18.13
N LYS A 124 9.63 11.88 18.14
CA LYS A 124 10.37 11.56 19.38
C LYS A 124 10.71 12.81 20.20
N THR A 125 10.90 13.94 19.54
CA THR A 125 11.30 15.23 20.13
C THR A 125 10.23 16.31 19.97
N ALA A 126 9.04 15.94 19.50
CA ALA A 126 7.92 16.85 19.33
C ALA A 126 7.48 17.44 20.67
N THR A 127 7.22 18.76 20.68
CA THR A 127 6.99 19.54 21.91
C THR A 127 5.52 19.81 22.21
N PHE A 128 4.60 19.46 21.30
CA PHE A 128 3.17 19.53 21.61
C PHE A 128 2.79 18.53 22.73
N THR A 129 1.79 18.90 23.52
CA THR A 129 1.47 18.27 24.82
C THR A 129 0.55 17.05 24.73
N ASP A 130 -0.15 16.86 23.61
CA ASP A 130 -1.06 15.72 23.42
C ASP A 130 -0.28 14.43 23.15
N GLU A 131 0.06 13.71 24.22
CA GLU A 131 0.74 12.42 24.17
C GLU A 131 -0.10 11.32 23.51
N THR A 132 -1.43 11.41 23.57
CA THR A 132 -2.31 10.44 22.91
C THR A 132 -2.22 10.59 21.40
N LEU A 133 -2.26 11.82 20.91
CA LEU A 133 -2.02 12.15 19.52
C LEU A 133 -0.61 11.74 19.09
N LYS A 134 0.42 12.10 19.86
CA LYS A 134 1.82 11.77 19.56
C LYS A 134 2.04 10.26 19.40
N SER A 135 1.54 9.47 20.36
CA SER A 135 1.57 8.00 20.30
C SER A 135 0.84 7.46 19.07
N ARG A 136 -0.36 8.00 18.79
CA ARG A 136 -1.15 7.59 17.62
C ARG A 136 -0.40 7.88 16.32
N LEU A 137 0.09 9.10 16.13
CA LEU A 137 0.81 9.53 14.93
C LEU A 137 2.09 8.71 14.71
N MET A 138 2.81 8.40 15.80
CA MET A 138 3.97 7.51 15.76
C MET A 138 3.57 6.09 15.31
N GLY A 139 2.47 5.55 15.86
CA GLY A 139 1.94 4.24 15.46
C GLY A 139 1.51 4.19 13.99
N GLU A 140 0.82 5.21 13.51
CA GLU A 140 0.44 5.36 12.10
C GLU A 140 1.69 5.42 11.19
N ALA A 141 2.73 6.16 11.58
CA ALA A 141 3.97 6.24 10.82
C ALA A 141 4.72 4.89 10.76
N TYR A 142 4.77 4.14 11.86
CA TYR A 142 5.33 2.78 11.88
C TYR A 142 4.54 1.82 10.98
N PHE A 143 3.20 1.88 11.02
CA PHE A 143 2.35 1.06 10.16
C PHE A 143 2.62 1.35 8.68
N LEU A 144 2.63 2.63 8.30
CA LEU A 144 2.87 3.04 6.91
C LEU A 144 4.26 2.63 6.44
N ARG A 145 5.28 2.76 7.29
CA ARG A 145 6.63 2.28 6.95
C ARG A 145 6.65 0.77 6.73
N ALA A 146 6.02 0.00 7.61
CA ALA A 146 5.85 -1.45 7.42
C ALA A 146 5.13 -1.77 6.11
N TYR A 147 4.05 -1.04 5.80
CA TYR A 147 3.26 -1.23 4.59
C TYR A 147 4.11 -1.00 3.33
N TYR A 148 4.81 0.13 3.22
CA TYR A 148 5.61 0.44 2.03
C TYR A 148 6.77 -0.53 1.82
N TYR A 149 7.46 -0.95 2.89
CA TYR A 149 8.45 -2.00 2.76
C TYR A 149 7.82 -3.34 2.35
N GLN A 150 6.63 -3.68 2.83
CA GLN A 150 5.92 -4.88 2.38
C GLN A 150 5.56 -4.83 0.89
N GLN A 151 5.17 -3.66 0.36
CA GLN A 151 4.93 -3.45 -1.07
C GLN A 151 6.20 -3.66 -1.91
N LEU A 152 7.33 -3.13 -1.45
CA LEU A 152 8.62 -3.37 -2.10
C LEU A 152 9.02 -4.84 -2.03
N VAL A 153 8.88 -5.48 -0.87
CA VAL A 153 9.31 -6.86 -0.66
C VAL A 153 8.53 -7.86 -1.50
N ARG A 154 7.20 -7.67 -1.62
CA ARG A 154 6.38 -8.56 -2.46
C ARG A 154 6.68 -8.44 -3.96
N TYR A 155 7.28 -7.34 -4.42
CA TYR A 155 7.54 -7.09 -5.84
C TYR A 155 9.00 -7.33 -6.23
N TYR A 156 9.98 -6.85 -5.44
CA TYR A 156 11.42 -6.94 -5.74
C TYR A 156 12.16 -8.03 -4.95
N GLY A 157 11.51 -8.67 -3.97
CA GLY A 157 12.19 -9.45 -2.93
C GLY A 157 12.91 -8.51 -1.95
N SER A 158 14.11 -8.86 -1.53
CA SER A 158 14.84 -8.00 -0.57
C SER A 158 15.19 -6.61 -1.12
N VAL A 159 15.24 -5.59 -0.26
CA VAL A 159 15.56 -4.20 -0.62
C VAL A 159 16.44 -3.55 0.46
N PRO A 160 17.15 -2.45 0.17
CA PRO A 160 17.88 -1.71 1.20
C PRO A 160 16.95 -1.15 2.27
N LEU A 161 17.27 -1.40 3.54
CA LEU A 161 16.51 -0.86 4.68
C LEU A 161 17.07 0.50 5.10
N ILE A 162 16.38 1.56 4.66
CA ILE A 162 16.67 2.94 5.01
C ILE A 162 15.83 3.35 6.22
N THR A 163 16.50 3.58 7.35
CA THR A 163 15.87 3.89 8.65
C THR A 163 16.15 5.29 9.17
N LYS A 164 16.99 6.06 8.45
CA LYS A 164 17.33 7.46 8.74
C LYS A 164 16.87 8.39 7.63
N VAL A 165 16.90 9.68 7.92
CA VAL A 165 16.79 10.74 6.93
C VAL A 165 18.21 11.16 6.56
N TYR A 166 18.56 11.10 5.28
CA TYR A 166 19.85 11.55 4.81
C TYR A 166 19.87 13.07 4.65
N ASP A 167 21.00 13.68 5.04
CA ASP A 167 21.37 15.04 4.68
C ASP A 167 22.00 15.10 3.27
N LEU A 168 22.25 16.33 2.82
CA LEU A 168 22.99 16.58 1.59
C LEU A 168 24.44 16.12 1.75
N ASN A 169 24.99 15.45 0.73
CA ASN A 169 26.37 14.96 0.65
C ASN A 169 26.71 13.77 1.58
N GLU A 170 25.71 13.05 2.06
CA GLU A 170 25.94 11.75 2.70
C GLU A 170 26.19 10.63 1.68
N ASP A 171 26.73 9.51 2.16
CA ASP A 171 26.85 8.30 1.34
C ASP A 171 25.47 7.63 1.16
N TYR A 172 25.00 7.62 -0.08
CA TYR A 172 23.75 7.00 -0.48
C TYR A 172 23.92 5.54 -0.94
N ALA A 173 25.15 5.00 -0.97
CA ALA A 173 25.44 3.64 -1.40
C ALA A 173 25.08 2.62 -0.30
N VAL A 174 23.81 2.22 -0.25
CA VAL A 174 23.33 1.19 0.68
C VAL A 174 23.14 -0.13 -0.04
N ALA A 175 23.78 -1.18 0.46
CA ALA A 175 23.58 -2.53 -0.03
C ALA A 175 22.14 -3.02 0.26
N ARG A 176 21.63 -3.92 -0.59
CA ARG A 176 20.39 -4.65 -0.29
C ARG A 176 20.59 -5.47 0.99
N ASN A 177 19.61 -5.40 1.88
CA ASN A 177 19.51 -6.33 3.00
C ASN A 177 19.10 -7.72 2.50
N THR A 178 19.16 -8.71 3.38
CA THR A 178 18.60 -10.03 3.10
C THR A 178 17.07 -10.01 3.19
N PHE A 179 16.41 -10.99 2.55
CA PHE A 179 14.96 -11.14 2.64
C PHE A 179 14.49 -11.30 4.09
N GLU A 180 15.23 -12.08 4.89
CA GLU A 180 14.95 -12.30 6.31
C GLU A 180 15.04 -11.01 7.14
N GLU A 181 16.04 -10.16 6.89
CA GLU A 181 16.15 -8.84 7.53
C GLU A 181 14.98 -7.93 7.15
N CYS A 182 14.57 -7.93 5.87
CA CYS A 182 13.42 -7.14 5.42
C CYS A 182 12.12 -7.60 6.09
N VAL A 183 11.87 -8.91 6.19
CA VAL A 183 10.70 -9.46 6.87
C VAL A 183 10.71 -9.08 8.35
N SER A 184 11.86 -9.24 9.02
CA SER A 184 12.02 -8.90 10.45
C SER A 184 11.79 -7.41 10.70
N PHE A 185 12.26 -6.56 9.80
CA PHE A 185 12.02 -5.12 9.86
C PHE A 185 10.53 -4.79 9.70
N ILE A 186 9.84 -5.37 8.72
CA ILE A 186 8.39 -5.14 8.52
C ILE A 186 7.61 -5.60 9.76
N VAL A 187 7.91 -6.79 10.29
CA VAL A 187 7.24 -7.36 11.48
C VAL A 187 7.44 -6.46 12.70
N SER A 188 8.66 -6.00 12.97
CA SER A 188 8.92 -5.12 14.12
C SER A 188 8.24 -3.76 14.03
N ASN A 189 8.12 -3.19 12.82
CA ASN A 189 7.37 -1.95 12.60
C ASN A 189 5.86 -2.19 12.78
N ALA A 190 5.33 -3.31 12.30
CA ALA A 190 3.94 -3.67 12.52
C ALA A 190 3.63 -3.92 14.00
N ASP A 191 4.53 -4.55 14.75
CA ASP A 191 4.39 -4.73 16.21
C ASP A 191 4.42 -3.39 16.96
N SER A 192 5.35 -2.50 16.59
CA SER A 192 5.42 -1.15 17.16
C SER A 192 4.14 -0.35 16.89
N ALA A 193 3.61 -0.44 15.67
CA ALA A 193 2.34 0.17 15.31
C ALA A 193 1.18 -0.39 16.12
N ALA A 194 1.07 -1.73 16.22
CA ALA A 194 0.01 -2.39 16.98
C ALA A 194 0.01 -1.97 18.46
N MET A 195 1.19 -1.86 19.07
CA MET A 195 1.36 -1.40 20.46
C MET A 195 0.94 0.06 20.65
N LEU A 196 1.36 0.96 19.76
CA LEU A 196 1.08 2.40 19.87
C LEU A 196 -0.37 2.78 19.52
N LEU A 197 -1.05 1.94 18.75
CA LEU A 197 -2.44 2.10 18.33
C LEU A 197 -3.42 1.36 19.25
N GLU A 198 -2.93 0.64 20.25
CA GLU A 198 -3.74 -0.03 21.28
C GLU A 198 -4.71 0.96 21.97
N GLY A 199 -5.99 0.62 22.00
CA GLY A 199 -7.02 1.42 22.67
C GLY A 199 -7.31 2.78 22.02
N LYS A 200 -6.79 3.06 20.82
CA LYS A 200 -7.05 4.32 20.12
C LYS A 200 -8.32 4.22 19.28
N THR A 201 -9.24 5.17 19.44
CA THR A 201 -10.37 5.35 18.53
C THR A 201 -9.91 6.13 17.32
N LEU A 202 -10.13 5.58 16.13
CA LEU A 202 -9.62 6.14 14.88
C LEU A 202 -10.75 6.41 13.89
N VAL A 203 -10.61 7.51 13.16
CA VAL A 203 -11.49 7.77 12.01
C VAL A 203 -11.25 6.74 10.91
N LYS A 204 -12.30 6.40 10.16
CA LYS A 204 -12.21 5.45 9.03
C LYS A 204 -11.09 5.85 8.08
N GLY A 205 -10.30 4.87 7.66
CA GLY A 205 -9.17 5.05 6.75
C GLY A 205 -7.82 5.23 7.42
N ARG A 206 -7.78 5.53 8.72
CA ARG A 206 -6.53 5.47 9.50
C ARG A 206 -6.19 4.03 9.89
N ALA A 207 -4.90 3.75 10.00
CA ALA A 207 -4.39 2.46 10.38
C ALA A 207 -4.69 2.16 11.85
N THR A 208 -5.27 1.00 12.12
CA THR A 208 -5.61 0.52 13.47
C THR A 208 -4.63 -0.56 13.93
N LYS A 209 -4.75 -1.00 15.20
CA LYS A 209 -4.04 -2.18 15.72
C LYS A 209 -4.33 -3.42 14.86
N GLU A 210 -5.58 -3.63 14.49
CA GLU A 210 -6.01 -4.73 13.63
C GLU A 210 -5.34 -4.67 12.26
N ALA A 211 -5.25 -3.49 11.66
CA ALA A 211 -4.56 -3.30 10.39
C ALA A 211 -3.08 -3.66 10.48
N ALA A 212 -2.40 -3.25 11.56
CA ALA A 212 -1.00 -3.59 11.80
C ALA A 212 -0.80 -5.10 11.98
N LEU A 213 -1.64 -5.77 12.77
CA LEU A 213 -1.58 -7.22 12.96
C LEU A 213 -1.93 -7.99 11.68
N ALA A 214 -2.87 -7.50 10.87
CA ALA A 214 -3.20 -8.08 9.57
C ALA A 214 -2.05 -7.96 8.57
N LEU A 215 -1.34 -6.82 8.56
CA LEU A 215 -0.14 -6.65 7.75
C LEU A 215 0.97 -7.61 8.20
N LYS A 216 1.19 -7.75 9.51
CA LYS A 216 2.13 -8.73 10.09
C LYS A 216 1.78 -10.17 9.68
N SER A 217 0.51 -10.55 9.79
CA SER A 217 0.02 -11.86 9.36
C SER A 217 0.34 -12.12 7.87
N ARG A 218 0.06 -11.13 7.00
CA ARG A 218 0.31 -11.25 5.56
C ARG A 218 1.79 -11.45 5.22
N ILE A 219 2.71 -10.66 5.80
CA ILE A 219 4.14 -10.81 5.49
C ILE A 219 4.70 -12.13 6.05
N LEU A 220 4.26 -12.57 7.23
CA LEU A 220 4.69 -13.86 7.80
C LEU A 220 4.19 -15.04 6.97
N LEU A 221 2.97 -14.96 6.41
CA LEU A 221 2.45 -15.95 5.49
C LEU A 221 3.32 -16.07 4.24
N TYR A 222 3.67 -14.93 3.63
CA TYR A 222 4.57 -14.93 2.46
C TYR A 222 5.93 -15.52 2.85
N ALA A 223 6.52 -15.06 3.94
CA ALA A 223 7.80 -15.55 4.45
C ALA A 223 7.84 -17.05 4.74
N ALA A 224 6.72 -17.69 5.11
CA ALA A 224 6.64 -19.13 5.40
C ALA A 224 6.47 -20.01 4.13
N SER A 225 6.08 -19.42 3.01
CA SER A 225 5.78 -20.13 1.76
C SER A 225 6.99 -20.87 1.17
N ASP A 226 6.72 -21.89 0.33
CA ASP A 226 7.75 -22.65 -0.39
C ASP A 226 8.71 -21.76 -1.19
N LEU A 227 8.19 -20.66 -1.76
CA LEU A 227 8.96 -19.75 -2.61
C LEU A 227 10.09 -19.07 -1.83
N HIS A 228 9.83 -18.73 -0.57
CA HIS A 228 10.77 -18.02 0.29
C HIS A 228 11.58 -18.95 1.21
N ASP A 229 11.39 -20.27 1.10
CA ASP A 229 12.28 -21.26 1.70
C ASP A 229 13.28 -21.75 0.65
N ILE A 230 14.50 -21.18 0.64
CA ILE A 230 15.48 -21.41 -0.44
C ILE A 230 15.81 -22.89 -0.66
N PRO A 231 15.99 -23.73 0.38
CA PRO A 231 16.18 -25.17 0.18
C PRO A 231 15.03 -25.82 -0.60
N THR A 232 13.77 -25.47 -0.29
CA THR A 232 12.59 -25.95 -1.02
C THR A 232 12.51 -25.36 -2.44
N ALA A 233 12.68 -24.04 -2.57
CA ALA A 233 12.51 -23.33 -3.83
C ALA A 233 13.53 -23.77 -4.90
N LYS A 234 14.80 -23.95 -4.51
CA LYS A 234 15.86 -24.42 -5.43
C LYS A 234 15.63 -25.83 -5.95
N ALA A 235 14.97 -26.70 -5.17
CA ALA A 235 14.60 -28.03 -5.63
C ALA A 235 13.48 -28.01 -6.70
N LYS A 236 12.69 -26.93 -6.75
CA LYS A 236 11.53 -26.78 -7.65
C LYS A 236 11.79 -25.87 -8.85
N SER A 237 12.85 -25.07 -8.85
CA SER A 237 13.16 -24.10 -9.91
C SER A 237 14.64 -24.03 -10.21
N SER A 238 15.01 -24.37 -11.45
CA SER A 238 16.38 -24.25 -11.97
C SER A 238 16.86 -22.79 -12.01
N VAL A 239 15.94 -21.83 -12.25
CA VAL A 239 16.24 -20.39 -12.25
C VAL A 239 16.63 -19.93 -10.85
N ILE A 240 15.87 -20.32 -9.82
CA ILE A 240 16.19 -19.98 -8.42
C ILE A 240 17.47 -20.72 -7.97
N ALA A 241 17.66 -21.98 -8.41
CA ALA A 241 18.86 -22.75 -8.11
C ALA A 241 20.14 -22.07 -8.64
N ALA A 242 20.08 -21.51 -9.85
CA ALA A 242 21.19 -20.82 -10.51
C ALA A 242 21.42 -19.37 -10.03
N TYR A 243 20.49 -18.80 -9.27
CA TYR A 243 20.62 -17.42 -8.81
C TYR A 243 21.76 -17.27 -7.80
N ALA A 244 22.68 -16.33 -8.07
CA ALA A 244 23.92 -16.17 -7.32
C ALA A 244 23.74 -15.60 -5.89
N LYS A 245 22.62 -14.92 -5.62
CA LYS A 245 22.34 -14.24 -4.34
C LYS A 245 21.02 -14.69 -3.71
N PRO A 246 20.86 -16.00 -3.39
CA PRO A 246 19.59 -16.55 -2.91
C PRO A 246 19.07 -15.88 -1.62
N GLU A 247 19.93 -15.25 -0.83
CA GLU A 247 19.59 -14.48 0.37
C GLU A 247 18.66 -13.29 0.08
N PHE A 248 18.62 -12.84 -1.18
CA PHE A 248 17.72 -11.78 -1.61
C PHE A 248 16.31 -12.26 -1.95
N LEU A 249 16.13 -13.59 -2.09
CA LEU A 249 14.87 -14.21 -2.47
C LEU A 249 14.16 -14.88 -1.29
N GLY A 250 14.88 -15.30 -0.25
CA GLY A 250 14.27 -16.04 0.85
C GLY A 250 15.25 -16.43 1.97
N TYR A 251 14.76 -17.27 2.88
CA TYR A 251 15.53 -17.83 3.99
C TYR A 251 16.47 -18.91 3.49
N LEU A 252 17.77 -18.76 3.76
CA LEU A 252 18.79 -19.76 3.41
C LEU A 252 18.72 -21.02 4.29
N SER A 253 18.20 -20.87 5.50
CA SER A 253 18.15 -21.94 6.52
C SER A 253 17.02 -21.68 7.53
N GLY A 254 17.00 -22.44 8.63
CA GLY A 254 16.08 -22.27 9.75
C GLY A 254 14.82 -23.15 9.65
N ASP A 255 14.02 -23.12 10.72
CA ASP A 255 12.86 -23.99 10.86
C ASP A 255 11.64 -23.45 10.10
N ARG A 256 11.34 -24.11 8.97
CA ARG A 256 10.17 -23.81 8.15
C ARG A 256 8.84 -24.05 8.87
N LYS A 257 8.77 -25.06 9.75
CA LYS A 257 7.57 -25.32 10.55
C LYS A 257 7.34 -24.18 11.54
N ALA A 258 8.41 -23.69 12.18
CA ALA A 258 8.31 -22.51 13.06
C ALA A 258 7.82 -21.26 12.30
N ARG A 259 8.26 -21.04 11.05
CA ARG A 259 7.74 -19.95 10.21
C ARG A 259 6.23 -20.08 9.95
N TRP A 260 5.74 -21.28 9.63
CA TRP A 260 4.30 -21.53 9.48
C TRP A 260 3.51 -21.35 10.78
N GLN A 261 4.07 -21.77 11.91
CA GLN A 261 3.45 -21.57 13.22
C GLN A 261 3.36 -20.08 13.57
N ALA A 262 4.39 -19.28 13.26
CA ALA A 262 4.35 -17.84 13.44
C ALA A 262 3.30 -17.16 12.54
N ALA A 263 3.20 -17.57 11.27
CA ALA A 263 2.16 -17.09 10.36
C ALA A 263 0.74 -17.45 10.86
N GLN A 264 0.53 -18.70 11.28
CA GLN A 264 -0.73 -19.15 11.86
C GLN A 264 -1.10 -18.35 13.12
N ALA A 265 -0.15 -18.17 14.04
CA ALA A 265 -0.38 -17.41 15.27
C ALA A 265 -0.76 -15.95 14.98
N ALA A 266 -0.08 -15.31 14.02
CA ALA A 266 -0.41 -13.95 13.60
C ALA A 266 -1.79 -13.85 12.95
N ALA A 267 -2.16 -14.79 12.09
CA ALA A 267 -3.49 -14.85 11.49
C ALA A 267 -4.58 -15.05 12.55
N LYS A 268 -4.36 -15.98 13.48
CA LYS A 268 -5.28 -16.23 14.59
C LYS A 268 -5.48 -15.00 15.48
N ALA A 269 -4.42 -14.26 15.78
CA ALA A 269 -4.52 -13.03 16.57
C ALA A 269 -5.45 -11.99 15.91
N VAL A 270 -5.43 -11.88 14.58
CA VAL A 270 -6.33 -10.99 13.84
C VAL A 270 -7.77 -11.51 13.92
N VAL A 271 -7.99 -12.79 13.62
CA VAL A 271 -9.32 -13.43 13.67
C VAL A 271 -9.95 -13.27 15.05
N ASP A 272 -9.20 -13.54 16.12
CA ASP A 272 -9.68 -13.42 17.50
C ASP A 272 -10.03 -11.97 17.83
N LEU A 273 -9.24 -11.01 17.37
CA LEU A 273 -9.47 -9.57 17.59
C LEU A 273 -10.68 -9.04 16.81
N THR A 274 -10.98 -9.63 15.65
CA THR A 274 -12.13 -9.23 14.81
C THR A 274 -13.37 -10.08 15.03
N ALA A 275 -13.31 -11.17 15.82
CA ALA A 275 -14.37 -12.16 15.96
C ALA A 275 -15.72 -11.56 16.41
N SER A 276 -15.69 -10.52 17.26
CA SER A 276 -16.89 -9.86 17.78
C SER A 276 -17.54 -8.88 16.80
N ARG A 277 -16.84 -8.49 15.72
CA ARG A 277 -17.30 -7.47 14.77
C ARG A 277 -17.38 -7.95 13.32
N GLY A 278 -16.69 -9.03 12.95
CA GLY A 278 -16.63 -9.52 11.58
C GLY A 278 -18.01 -9.82 10.99
N TYR A 279 -18.12 -9.72 9.67
CA TYR A 279 -19.42 -9.80 9.02
C TYR A 279 -19.89 -11.26 8.90
N LYS A 280 -20.93 -11.62 9.65
CA LYS A 280 -21.57 -12.95 9.61
C LYS A 280 -20.57 -14.12 9.77
N LEU A 281 -19.55 -13.96 10.61
CA LEU A 281 -18.55 -15.01 10.88
C LEU A 281 -19.08 -16.17 11.75
N ASN A 282 -20.34 -16.13 12.16
CA ASN A 282 -20.98 -17.07 13.09
C ASN A 282 -22.07 -17.94 12.44
N LEU A 283 -22.08 -18.07 11.11
CA LEU A 283 -23.01 -18.96 10.41
C LEU A 283 -22.76 -20.43 10.82
N THR A 284 -23.83 -21.14 11.19
CA THR A 284 -23.78 -22.55 11.62
C THR A 284 -24.18 -23.54 10.53
N ALA A 285 -24.69 -23.04 9.40
CA ALA A 285 -25.06 -23.81 8.22
C ALA A 285 -24.90 -22.94 6.95
N PRO A 286 -24.79 -23.54 5.76
CA PRO A 286 -24.82 -22.79 4.51
C PRO A 286 -26.11 -21.98 4.36
N VAL A 287 -25.99 -20.76 3.86
CA VAL A 287 -27.14 -19.92 3.48
C VAL A 287 -27.62 -20.28 2.07
N SER A 288 -28.80 -19.79 1.67
CA SER A 288 -29.27 -19.96 0.30
C SER A 288 -28.32 -19.31 -0.72
N ALA A 289 -28.30 -19.80 -1.97
CA ALA A 289 -27.46 -19.23 -3.03
C ALA A 289 -27.70 -17.72 -3.23
N ALA A 290 -28.96 -17.29 -3.17
CA ALA A 290 -29.33 -15.87 -3.29
C ALA A 290 -28.76 -15.04 -2.13
N GLU A 291 -28.85 -15.54 -0.89
CA GLU A 291 -28.30 -14.87 0.28
C GLU A 291 -26.77 -14.86 0.27
N GLY A 292 -26.13 -15.97 -0.12
CA GLY A 292 -24.67 -16.05 -0.27
C GLY A 292 -24.13 -15.02 -1.26
N LYS A 293 -24.79 -14.88 -2.41
CA LYS A 293 -24.48 -13.85 -3.41
C LYS A 293 -24.59 -12.44 -2.81
N LEU A 294 -25.69 -12.13 -2.13
CA LEU A 294 -25.90 -10.81 -1.52
C LEU A 294 -24.89 -10.52 -0.40
N ASN A 295 -24.52 -11.51 0.41
CA ASN A 295 -23.49 -11.37 1.44
C ASN A 295 -22.15 -10.98 0.80
N TYR A 296 -21.74 -11.65 -0.28
CA TYR A 296 -20.49 -11.37 -0.97
C TYR A 296 -20.47 -9.98 -1.63
N ILE A 297 -21.56 -9.59 -2.29
CA ILE A 297 -21.70 -8.23 -2.85
C ILE A 297 -21.66 -7.19 -1.73
N SER A 298 -22.32 -7.45 -0.58
CA SER A 298 -22.33 -6.53 0.56
C SER A 298 -20.92 -6.30 1.12
N ILE A 299 -20.11 -7.36 1.25
CA ILE A 299 -18.69 -7.28 1.64
C ILE A 299 -17.92 -6.42 0.64
N SER A 300 -18.08 -6.69 -0.66
CA SER A 300 -17.39 -5.97 -1.74
C SER A 300 -17.73 -4.48 -1.76
N MET A 301 -18.95 -4.10 -1.36
CA MET A 301 -19.39 -2.71 -1.23
C MET A 301 -18.96 -2.05 0.09
N GLY A 302 -18.39 -2.79 1.03
CA GLY A 302 -17.77 -2.26 2.26
C GLY A 302 -18.69 -1.40 3.13
N GLY A 303 -20.01 -1.65 3.06
CA GLY A 303 -21.03 -0.87 3.76
C GLY A 303 -21.26 0.55 3.22
N GLY A 304 -20.71 0.88 2.05
CA GLY A 304 -20.82 2.20 1.41
C GLY A 304 -21.83 2.30 0.26
N SER A 305 -22.54 1.21 -0.07
CA SER A 305 -23.52 1.21 -1.16
C SER A 305 -24.76 2.05 -0.82
N THR A 306 -25.33 2.72 -1.83
CA THR A 306 -26.65 3.36 -1.74
C THR A 306 -27.80 2.38 -2.02
N ASP A 307 -27.50 1.19 -2.52
CA ASP A 307 -28.46 0.12 -2.71
C ASP A 307 -28.88 -0.47 -1.34
N LYS A 308 -30.15 -0.25 -0.98
CA LYS A 308 -30.72 -0.68 0.30
C LYS A 308 -30.95 -2.19 0.40
N THR A 309 -30.78 -2.93 -0.69
CA THR A 309 -30.82 -4.40 -0.67
C THR A 309 -29.54 -5.01 -0.12
N LEU A 310 -28.45 -4.22 -0.06
CA LEU A 310 -27.16 -4.64 0.47
C LEU A 310 -27.04 -4.32 1.96
N ASP A 311 -26.35 -5.20 2.68
CA ASP A 311 -26.20 -5.10 4.12
C ASP A 311 -25.04 -4.18 4.48
N ALA A 312 -25.37 -2.99 4.98
CA ALA A 312 -24.37 -1.99 5.36
C ALA A 312 -23.42 -2.47 6.47
N SER A 313 -23.83 -3.46 7.29
CA SER A 313 -22.98 -4.02 8.35
C SER A 313 -21.80 -4.83 7.81
N ALA A 314 -21.80 -5.18 6.52
CA ALA A 314 -20.67 -5.81 5.85
C ALA A 314 -19.41 -4.92 5.84
N GLY A 315 -19.55 -3.61 6.07
CA GLY A 315 -18.42 -2.72 6.31
C GLY A 315 -17.55 -3.13 7.53
N ASN A 316 -18.07 -3.95 8.45
CA ASN A 316 -17.27 -4.45 9.57
C ASN A 316 -16.20 -5.48 9.18
N GLU A 317 -16.32 -6.08 7.99
CA GLU A 317 -15.32 -6.98 7.40
C GLU A 317 -14.04 -6.23 7.02
N ILE A 318 -14.14 -4.92 6.77
CA ILE A 318 -13.00 -4.08 6.39
C ILE A 318 -12.09 -3.90 7.61
N ILE A 319 -10.87 -4.46 7.52
CA ILE A 319 -9.81 -4.25 8.52
C ILE A 319 -9.08 -2.94 8.24
N PHE A 320 -8.75 -2.68 6.97
CA PHE A 320 -8.12 -1.45 6.52
C PHE A 320 -8.60 -1.13 5.11
N GLY A 321 -9.01 0.11 4.87
CA GLY A 321 -9.57 0.52 3.58
C GLY A 321 -9.19 1.95 3.25
N ARG A 322 -9.04 2.24 1.96
CA ARG A 322 -8.94 3.60 1.46
C ARG A 322 -10.31 4.05 0.97
N TYR A 323 -10.77 5.18 1.51
CA TYR A 323 -12.09 5.73 1.23
C TYR A 323 -11.95 6.94 0.33
N PHE A 324 -12.68 6.92 -0.79
CA PHE A 324 -12.60 7.99 -1.78
C PHE A 324 -13.74 8.99 -1.59
N THR A 325 -13.36 10.28 -1.61
CA THR A 325 -14.26 11.46 -1.63
C THR A 325 -15.37 11.35 -2.67
N PRO A 326 -16.39 12.23 -2.69
CA PRO A 326 -16.77 12.93 -3.95
C PRO A 326 -16.13 14.32 -4.10
N SER A 327 -15.62 14.91 -3.02
CA SER A 327 -15.00 16.25 -3.01
C SER A 327 -13.56 16.31 -3.57
N LEU A 328 -12.82 15.19 -3.61
CA LEU A 328 -11.42 15.13 -4.09
C LEU A 328 -11.27 14.51 -5.49
N SER A 329 -10.81 15.22 -6.52
CA SER A 329 -10.65 14.58 -7.85
C SER A 329 -9.59 13.45 -7.81
N GLU A 330 -10.01 12.19 -7.72
CA GLU A 330 -9.14 11.00 -7.58
C GLU A 330 -9.50 9.91 -8.61
N GLY A 331 -8.48 9.23 -9.14
CA GLY A 331 -8.62 8.25 -10.23
C GLY A 331 -9.45 7.02 -9.90
N ALA A 332 -9.46 6.54 -8.64
CA ALA A 332 -10.23 5.35 -8.24
C ALA A 332 -11.73 5.49 -8.47
N ARG A 333 -12.26 6.72 -8.56
CA ARG A 333 -13.67 6.94 -8.90
C ARG A 333 -14.02 6.47 -10.31
N GLN A 334 -13.03 6.38 -11.18
CA GLN A 334 -13.20 5.92 -12.55
C GLN A 334 -13.16 4.39 -12.64
N THR A 335 -13.05 3.63 -11.54
CA THR A 335 -12.94 2.15 -11.59
C THR A 335 -14.07 1.51 -12.40
N GLY A 336 -15.31 1.97 -12.22
CA GLY A 336 -16.46 1.49 -13.00
C GLY A 336 -16.38 1.86 -14.49
N LEU A 337 -15.94 3.07 -14.81
CA LEU A 337 -15.72 3.52 -16.19
C LEU A 337 -14.60 2.72 -16.86
N ASN A 338 -13.48 2.58 -16.17
CA ASN A 338 -12.27 1.92 -16.67
C ASN A 338 -12.53 0.45 -16.97
N ASN A 339 -13.35 -0.25 -16.17
CA ASN A 339 -13.46 -1.70 -16.20
C ASN A 339 -14.83 -2.25 -16.57
N GLY A 340 -15.86 -1.40 -16.61
CA GLY A 340 -17.20 -1.82 -16.99
C GLY A 340 -17.29 -2.23 -18.47
N PRO A 341 -18.37 -2.91 -18.88
CA PRO A 341 -18.50 -3.38 -20.26
C PRO A 341 -18.70 -2.24 -21.26
N ASN A 342 -18.04 -2.34 -22.43
CA ASN A 342 -18.07 -1.32 -23.49
C ASN A 342 -19.49 -0.94 -23.96
N GLY A 343 -20.43 -1.89 -23.93
CA GLY A 343 -21.84 -1.66 -24.29
C GLY A 343 -22.58 -0.65 -23.40
N TYR A 344 -22.00 -0.26 -22.27
CA TYR A 344 -22.53 0.73 -21.33
C TYR A 344 -21.68 2.01 -21.28
N HIS A 345 -20.97 2.34 -22.36
CA HIS A 345 -20.06 3.52 -22.45
C HIS A 345 -18.87 3.47 -21.47
N ASN A 346 -18.50 2.27 -21.01
CA ASN A 346 -17.28 2.01 -20.25
C ASN A 346 -16.15 1.55 -21.18
N TRP A 347 -14.97 1.25 -20.63
CA TRP A 347 -13.76 0.99 -21.41
C TRP A 347 -13.29 -0.47 -21.41
N ALA A 348 -13.92 -1.35 -20.62
CA ALA A 348 -13.57 -2.77 -20.54
C ALA A 348 -12.06 -3.03 -20.35
N GLY A 349 -11.41 -2.26 -19.48
CA GLY A 349 -9.97 -2.30 -19.23
C GLY A 349 -9.51 -3.69 -18.82
N ASN A 350 -9.89 -4.16 -17.62
CA ASN A 350 -9.53 -5.50 -17.13
C ASN A 350 -10.72 -6.46 -17.33
N THR A 351 -10.62 -7.38 -18.31
CA THR A 351 -11.68 -8.35 -18.63
C THR A 351 -11.36 -9.73 -18.09
N PRO A 352 -12.20 -10.33 -17.21
CA PRO A 352 -12.04 -11.70 -16.74
C PRO A 352 -11.88 -12.70 -17.89
N ILE A 353 -10.97 -13.67 -17.75
CA ILE A 353 -10.76 -14.73 -18.75
C ILE A 353 -11.38 -16.05 -18.34
N GLY A 354 -11.49 -16.98 -19.31
CA GLY A 354 -12.08 -18.29 -19.12
C GLY A 354 -11.48 -19.10 -17.96
N LEU A 355 -10.17 -18.96 -17.69
CA LEU A 355 -9.51 -19.66 -16.57
C LEU A 355 -10.11 -19.28 -15.21
N LEU A 356 -10.20 -17.97 -14.91
CA LEU A 356 -10.88 -17.49 -13.70
C LEU A 356 -12.35 -17.91 -13.66
N VAL A 357 -13.03 -17.88 -14.80
CA VAL A 357 -14.44 -18.30 -14.88
C VAL A 357 -14.59 -19.79 -14.56
N ASP A 358 -13.70 -20.63 -15.05
CA ASP A 358 -13.74 -22.08 -14.88
C ASP A 358 -13.36 -22.52 -13.46
N ASP A 359 -12.56 -21.72 -12.73
CA ASP A 359 -12.18 -21.98 -11.33
C ASP A 359 -13.34 -21.90 -10.33
N TYR A 360 -14.45 -21.23 -10.68
CA TYR A 360 -15.63 -21.25 -9.83
C TYR A 360 -16.26 -22.65 -9.80
N GLU A 361 -16.40 -23.21 -8.60
CA GLU A 361 -17.09 -24.49 -8.40
C GLU A 361 -18.57 -24.42 -8.83
N MET A 362 -19.17 -25.59 -8.99
CA MET A 362 -20.62 -25.76 -9.07
C MET A 362 -21.23 -25.53 -7.66
N MET A 363 -22.54 -25.31 -7.59
CA MET A 363 -23.25 -25.05 -6.33
C MET A 363 -23.12 -26.18 -5.29
N ASP A 364 -22.80 -27.40 -5.71
CA ASP A 364 -22.57 -28.56 -4.85
C ASP A 364 -21.10 -28.70 -4.40
N GLY A 365 -20.22 -27.77 -4.79
CA GLY A 365 -18.79 -27.76 -4.48
C GLY A 365 -17.95 -28.64 -5.41
N THR A 366 -18.53 -29.20 -6.48
CA THR A 366 -17.74 -29.92 -7.49
C THR A 366 -17.05 -28.95 -8.46
N PRO A 367 -15.84 -29.26 -8.98
CA PRO A 367 -15.22 -28.44 -10.01
C PRO A 367 -16.04 -28.44 -11.30
N PHE A 368 -16.12 -27.29 -11.96
CA PHE A 368 -16.72 -27.18 -13.30
C PHE A 368 -15.92 -27.99 -14.34
N ASN A 369 -16.61 -28.58 -15.32
CA ASN A 369 -16.02 -29.52 -16.26
C ASN A 369 -16.64 -29.42 -17.67
N TRP A 370 -15.84 -28.91 -18.62
CA TRP A 370 -16.20 -28.84 -20.04
C TRP A 370 -16.52 -30.17 -20.71
N THR A 371 -16.15 -31.31 -20.13
CA THR A 371 -16.49 -32.64 -20.65
C THR A 371 -17.87 -33.14 -20.20
N ASN A 372 -18.47 -32.52 -19.17
CA ASN A 372 -19.84 -32.79 -18.75
C ASN A 372 -20.83 -32.14 -19.75
N PRO A 373 -21.70 -32.90 -20.45
CA PRO A 373 -22.61 -32.34 -21.44
C PRO A 373 -23.61 -31.32 -20.87
N VAL A 374 -24.03 -31.47 -19.61
CA VAL A 374 -24.99 -30.57 -18.95
C VAL A 374 -24.33 -29.23 -18.66
N GLU A 375 -23.15 -29.26 -18.05
CA GLU A 375 -22.37 -28.07 -17.71
C GLU A 375 -21.92 -27.34 -18.98
N LYS A 376 -21.43 -28.06 -19.99
CA LYS A 376 -21.06 -27.49 -21.28
C LYS A 376 -22.22 -26.78 -21.99
N ALA A 377 -23.43 -27.33 -21.91
CA ALA A 377 -24.61 -26.73 -22.52
C ALA A 377 -25.11 -25.49 -21.76
N SER A 378 -24.71 -25.30 -20.50
CA SER A 378 -25.12 -24.18 -19.66
C SER A 378 -24.01 -23.81 -18.67
N PRO A 379 -22.87 -23.27 -19.15
CA PRO A 379 -21.65 -23.12 -18.34
C PRO A 379 -21.79 -22.13 -17.19
N TYR A 380 -22.79 -21.27 -17.23
CA TYR A 380 -23.05 -20.26 -16.21
C TYR A 380 -24.21 -20.64 -15.27
N ALA A 381 -24.81 -21.82 -15.45
CA ALA A 381 -25.89 -22.30 -14.59
C ALA A 381 -25.34 -23.04 -13.37
N ASN A 382 -26.02 -22.93 -12.23
CA ASN A 382 -25.72 -23.66 -11.00
C ASN A 382 -24.27 -23.53 -10.51
N ARG A 383 -23.68 -22.34 -10.64
CA ARG A 383 -22.32 -22.02 -10.16
C ARG A 383 -22.33 -21.55 -8.71
N ASP A 384 -21.16 -21.53 -8.09
CA ASP A 384 -20.94 -20.90 -6.79
C ASP A 384 -21.53 -19.46 -6.76
N PRO A 385 -22.23 -19.04 -5.69
CA PRO A 385 -22.81 -17.70 -5.60
C PRO A 385 -21.84 -16.53 -5.85
N ARG A 386 -20.55 -16.72 -5.57
CA ARG A 386 -19.47 -15.74 -5.82
C ARG A 386 -19.26 -15.49 -7.31
N PHE A 387 -19.45 -16.50 -8.16
CA PHE A 387 -19.38 -16.36 -9.62
C PHE A 387 -20.31 -15.24 -10.10
N TYR A 388 -21.57 -15.29 -9.68
CA TYR A 388 -22.60 -14.32 -10.06
C TYR A 388 -22.41 -12.93 -9.43
N ALA A 389 -21.54 -12.80 -8.43
CA ALA A 389 -21.18 -11.53 -7.81
C ALA A 389 -19.93 -10.90 -8.44
N THR A 390 -19.10 -11.69 -9.13
CA THR A 390 -17.81 -11.26 -9.68
C THR A 390 -17.82 -11.14 -11.21
N VAL A 391 -18.53 -12.02 -11.92
CA VAL A 391 -18.49 -12.10 -13.39
C VAL A 391 -19.80 -11.62 -13.99
N LEU A 392 -19.70 -10.66 -14.93
CA LEU A 392 -20.78 -10.31 -15.85
C LEU A 392 -20.57 -11.11 -17.15
N TYR A 393 -21.56 -11.91 -17.55
CA TYR A 393 -21.46 -12.87 -18.66
C TYR A 393 -22.63 -12.78 -19.64
#